data_AF-A0A1Q8G5K1-F1
#
_entry.id   AF-A0A1Q8G5K1-F1
#
_cell.length_a   1.000
_cell.length_b   1.000
_cell.length_c   1.000
_cell.angle_alpha   90.00
_cell.angle_beta   90.00
_cell.angle_gamma   90.00
#
_symmetry.space_group_name_H-M   'P 1'
#
loop_
_entity.id
_entity.type
_entity.pdbx_description
1 polymer ?
#
loop_
_entity_poly.entity_id
_entity_poly.type
_entity_poly.pdbx_seq_one_letter_code
_entity_poly.pdbx_strand_id
1 'polypeptide(L)'
;MKFTKSSWLLVGATILVSFPVLSDMFVPSPSCYQPSKPYQFNSQWELDNFNQEVQDYKACISDFVEEQNEAARNHQQAASDAIDDWNRFVDYELN
;
A
#
# COMPACT_ATOMS: atom_id res chain seq x y z
N MET A 1 27.80 59.27 2.93
CA MET A 1 26.98 58.06 3.16
C MET A 1 27.16 57.13 1.97
N LYS A 2 27.92 56.05 2.12
CA LYS A 2 28.11 55.02 1.09
C LYS A 2 27.63 53.71 1.70
N PHE A 3 26.49 53.20 1.22
CA PHE A 3 26.00 51.89 1.61
C PHE A 3 26.81 50.83 0.86
N THR A 4 27.61 50.05 1.58
CA THR A 4 28.38 48.94 1.01
C THR A 4 27.89 47.62 1.60
N LYS A 5 27.28 46.83 0.70
CA LYS A 5 27.24 45.37 0.61
C LYS A 5 26.71 44.61 1.82
N SER A 6 25.43 44.22 1.65
CA SER A 6 24.80 42.99 2.13
C SER A 6 25.80 41.85 2.30
N SER A 7 25.88 41.32 3.52
CA SER A 7 26.50 40.04 3.82
C SER A 7 25.55 39.29 4.76
N TRP A 8 24.47 38.76 4.19
CA TRP A 8 23.66 37.74 4.85
C TRP A 8 24.34 36.40 4.58
N LEU A 9 25.38 36.12 5.35
CA LEU A 9 25.98 34.79 5.43
C LEU A 9 25.10 33.92 6.34
N LEU A 10 24.71 32.76 5.80
CA LEU A 10 24.26 31.54 6.49
C LEU A 10 22.76 31.45 6.85
N VAL A 11 21.90 31.45 5.83
CA VAL A 11 20.72 30.56 5.83
C VAL A 11 21.16 29.29 5.12
N GLY A 12 21.31 28.16 5.84
CA GLY A 12 21.70 26.92 5.16
C GLY A 12 22.20 25.81 6.07
N ALA A 13 21.43 25.46 7.09
CA ALA A 13 21.55 24.16 7.75
C ALA A 13 20.18 23.50 7.79
N THR A 14 19.59 23.26 6.61
CA THR A 14 18.46 22.34 6.48
C THR A 14 18.98 20.92 6.71
N ILE A 15 18.74 20.42 7.91
CA ILE A 15 19.04 19.05 8.30
C ILE A 15 18.26 18.13 7.37
N LEU A 16 18.98 17.40 6.51
CA LEU A 16 18.46 16.29 5.74
C LEU A 16 18.23 15.10 6.69
N VAL A 17 17.22 15.18 7.55
CA VAL A 17 16.76 13.99 8.27
C VAL A 17 15.99 13.16 7.25
N SER A 18 16.69 12.22 6.62
CA SER A 18 16.04 11.19 5.82
C SER A 18 15.29 10.28 6.78
N PHE A 19 13.98 10.50 6.93
CA PHE A 19 13.14 9.56 7.66
C PHE A 19 13.14 8.25 6.89
N PRO A 20 13.42 7.10 7.54
CA PRO A 20 13.26 5.82 6.89
C PRO A 20 11.80 5.67 6.49
N VAL A 21 11.57 5.45 5.19
CA VAL A 21 10.26 5.03 4.70
C VAL A 21 10.00 3.65 5.31
N LEU A 22 9.01 3.56 6.18
CA LEU A 22 8.54 2.29 6.71
C LEU A 22 7.85 1.54 5.58
N SER A 23 8.61 0.76 4.80
CA SER A 23 8.01 -0.34 4.05
C SER A 23 7.44 -1.32 5.07
N ASP A 24 6.20 -1.74 4.88
CA ASP A 24 5.57 -2.65 5.84
C ASP A 24 6.41 -3.93 5.97
N MET A 25 6.99 -4.15 7.14
CA MET A 25 7.78 -5.35 7.42
C MET A 25 6.87 -6.57 7.64
N PHE A 26 5.56 -6.35 7.72
CA PHE A 26 4.57 -7.39 7.96
C PHE A 26 3.75 -7.63 6.71
N VAL A 27 3.49 -8.91 6.43
CA VAL A 27 2.53 -9.29 5.39
C VAL A 27 1.14 -9.00 5.94
N PRO A 28 0.31 -8.20 5.24
CA PRO A 28 -1.03 -7.89 5.72
C PRO A 28 -1.86 -9.17 5.82
N SER A 29 -2.76 -9.20 6.79
CA SER A 29 -3.72 -10.29 7.01
C SER A 29 -5.14 -9.76 7.00
N PRO A 30 -6.12 -10.51 6.48
CA PRO A 30 -7.51 -10.06 6.48
C PRO A 30 -8.06 -10.02 7.92
N SER A 31 -8.69 -8.91 8.30
CA SER A 31 -9.37 -8.73 9.58
C SER A 31 -10.82 -9.26 9.54
N CYS A 32 -11.07 -10.35 8.80
CA CYS A 32 -12.40 -10.89 8.56
C CYS A 32 -12.87 -11.80 9.70
N TYR A 33 -14.16 -11.72 10.03
CA TYR A 33 -14.77 -12.60 11.03
C TYR A 33 -15.16 -13.94 10.41
N GLN A 34 -14.52 -15.02 10.84
CA GLN A 34 -14.89 -16.37 10.43
C GLN A 34 -16.13 -16.85 11.20
N PRO A 35 -17.21 -17.24 10.51
CA PRO A 35 -18.41 -17.74 11.19
C PRO A 35 -18.16 -19.10 11.85
N SER A 36 -18.77 -19.29 13.02
CA SER A 36 -18.68 -20.53 13.79
C SER A 36 -19.87 -21.43 13.48
N LYS A 37 -19.61 -22.57 12.83
CA LYS A 37 -20.67 -23.52 12.51
C LYS A 37 -21.14 -24.26 13.77
N PRO A 38 -22.44 -24.26 14.11
CA PRO A 38 -22.95 -25.05 15.23
C PRO A 38 -22.90 -26.55 14.92
N TYR A 39 -22.89 -27.39 15.96
CA TYR A 39 -22.90 -28.86 15.80
C TYR A 39 -24.10 -29.35 14.99
N GLN A 40 -25.27 -28.75 15.24
CA GLN A 40 -26.50 -28.94 14.48
C GLN A 40 -27.28 -27.63 14.46
N PHE A 41 -28.11 -27.44 13.44
CA PHE A 41 -29.08 -26.33 13.38
C PHE A 41 -30.40 -26.79 14.02
N ASN A 42 -30.97 -25.97 14.88
CA ASN A 42 -32.23 -26.25 15.57
C ASN A 42 -33.43 -25.57 14.89
N SER A 43 -33.19 -24.72 13.89
CA SER A 43 -34.23 -24.05 13.10
C SER A 43 -33.72 -23.65 11.72
N GLN A 44 -34.65 -23.38 10.80
CA GLN A 44 -34.33 -22.81 9.49
C GLN A 44 -33.69 -21.42 9.62
N TRP A 45 -34.14 -20.62 10.60
CA TRP A 45 -33.59 -19.30 10.85
C TRP A 45 -32.09 -19.35 11.22
N GLU A 46 -31.67 -20.32 12.05
CA GLU A 46 -30.24 -20.48 12.38
C GLU A 46 -29.39 -20.85 11.16
N LEU A 47 -29.93 -21.69 10.26
CA LEU A 47 -29.27 -22.06 9.02
C LEU A 47 -29.14 -20.86 8.08
N ASP A 48 -30.22 -20.09 7.93
CA ASP A 48 -30.24 -18.91 7.07
C ASP A 48 -29.26 -17.83 7.59
N ASN A 49 -29.22 -17.61 8.91
CA ASN A 49 -28.27 -16.70 9.52
C ASN A 49 -26.81 -17.14 9.30
N PHE A 50 -26.50 -18.42 9.55
CA PHE A 50 -25.15 -18.94 9.30
C PHE A 50 -24.75 -18.81 7.83
N ASN A 51 -25.66 -19.06 6.89
CA ASN A 51 -25.39 -18.90 5.47
C ASN A 51 -25.11 -17.43 5.10
N GLN A 52 -25.82 -16.48 5.72
CA GLN A 52 -25.54 -15.06 5.55
C GLN A 52 -24.14 -14.71 6.07
N GLU A 53 -23.78 -15.13 7.28
CA GLU A 53 -22.44 -14.88 7.84
C GLU A 53 -21.32 -15.49 6.97
N VAL A 54 -21.56 -16.64 6.34
CA VAL A 54 -20.64 -17.23 5.35
C VAL A 54 -20.48 -16.36 4.11
N GLN A 55 -21.57 -15.76 3.60
CA GLN A 55 -21.47 -14.82 2.48
C GLN A 55 -20.69 -13.57 2.87
N ASP A 56 -20.94 -13.03 4.06
CA ASP A 56 -20.25 -11.83 4.56
C ASP A 56 -18.75 -12.10 4.73
N TYR A 57 -18.38 -13.25 5.30
CA TYR A 57 -16.98 -13.68 5.42
C TYR A 57 -16.31 -13.83 4.05
N LYS A 58 -17.00 -14.47 3.09
CA LYS A 58 -16.49 -14.63 1.73
C LYS A 58 -16.27 -13.29 1.04
N ALA A 59 -17.19 -12.34 1.18
CA ALA A 59 -17.07 -11.01 0.62
C ALA A 59 -15.82 -10.30 1.20
N CYS A 60 -15.68 -10.28 2.52
CA CYS A 60 -14.52 -9.68 3.19
C CYS A 60 -13.18 -10.26 2.71
N ILE A 61 -13.09 -11.59 2.59
CA ILE A 61 -11.87 -12.23 2.07
C ILE A 61 -11.61 -11.88 0.61
N SER A 62 -12.67 -11.76 -0.20
CA SER A 62 -12.55 -11.40 -1.62
C SER A 62 -12.03 -9.97 -1.78
N ASP A 63 -12.58 -9.03 -1.00
CA ASP A 63 -12.15 -7.63 -1.00
C ASP A 63 -10.66 -7.51 -0.62
N PHE A 64 -10.25 -8.20 0.44
CA PHE A 64 -8.83 -8.24 0.84
C PHE A 64 -7.93 -8.75 -0.30
N VAL A 65 -8.32 -9.85 -0.96
CA VAL A 65 -7.55 -10.41 -2.07
C VAL A 65 -7.49 -9.44 -3.27
N GLU A 66 -8.58 -8.75 -3.56
CA GLU A 66 -8.62 -7.73 -4.62
C GLU A 66 -7.66 -6.58 -4.33
N GLU A 67 -7.68 -6.03 -3.12
CA GLU A 67 -6.76 -4.98 -2.66
C GLU A 67 -5.29 -5.42 -2.78
N GLN A 68 -4.97 -6.63 -2.33
CA GLN A 68 -3.59 -7.14 -2.42
C GLN A 68 -3.15 -7.33 -3.88
N ASN A 69 -4.03 -7.80 -4.76
CA ASN A 69 -3.73 -7.93 -6.18
C ASN A 69 -3.54 -6.57 -6.86
N GLU A 70 -4.31 -5.55 -6.47
CA GLU A 70 -4.13 -4.18 -6.94
C GLU A 70 -2.77 -3.62 -6.51
N ALA A 71 -2.41 -3.76 -5.24
CA ALA A 71 -1.10 -3.36 -4.74
C ALA A 71 0.04 -4.05 -5.49
N ALA A 72 -0.07 -5.36 -5.74
CA ALA A 72 0.92 -6.11 -6.52
C ALA A 72 1.05 -5.57 -7.96
N ARG A 73 -0.05 -5.26 -8.64
CA ARG A 73 -0.03 -4.63 -9.97
C ARG A 73 0.65 -3.27 -9.96
N ASN A 74 0.35 -2.43 -8.97
CA ASN A 74 0.96 -1.11 -8.84
C ASN A 74 2.48 -1.20 -8.63
N HIS A 75 2.94 -2.16 -7.83
CA HIS A 75 4.37 -2.41 -7.64
C HIS A 75 5.05 -2.92 -8.91
N GLN A 76 4.40 -3.81 -9.65
CA GLN A 76 4.92 -4.29 -10.95
C GLN A 76 5.01 -3.15 -11.96
N GLN A 77 4.00 -2.27 -12.02
CA GLN A 77 4.01 -1.10 -12.90
C GLN A 77 5.16 -0.16 -12.53
N ALA A 78 5.34 0.17 -11.24
CA ALA A 78 6.43 1.02 -10.79
C ALA A 78 7.82 0.46 -11.15
N ALA A 79 8.00 -0.86 -11.06
CA ALA A 79 9.22 -1.51 -11.48
C ALA A 79 9.43 -1.41 -13.01
N SER A 80 8.36 -1.59 -13.80
CA SER A 80 8.41 -1.41 -15.26
C SER A 80 8.77 0.02 -15.63
N ASP A 81 8.12 1.01 -15.01
CA ASP A 81 8.36 2.43 -15.28
C ASP A 81 9.82 2.82 -14.99
N ALA A 82 10.41 2.26 -13.93
CA ALA A 82 11.82 2.49 -13.59
C ALA A 82 12.78 1.88 -14.64
N ILE A 83 12.44 0.72 -15.19
CA ILE A 83 13.21 0.10 -16.29
C ILE A 83 13.10 0.96 -17.55
N ASP A 84 11.90 1.45 -17.88
CA ASP A 84 11.68 2.30 -19.05
C ASP A 84 12.42 3.64 -18.93
N ASP A 85 12.48 4.22 -17.72
CA ASP A 85 13.28 5.42 -17.46
C ASP A 85 14.77 5.18 -17.70
N TRP A 86 15.31 4.07 -17.20
CA TRP A 86 16.69 3.68 -17.47
C TRP A 86 16.96 3.50 -18.96
N ASN A 87 16.10 2.77 -19.67
CA ASN A 87 16.27 2.52 -21.10
C ASN A 87 16.26 3.83 -21.88
N ARG A 88 15.34 4.75 -21.54
CA ARG A 88 15.30 6.10 -22.13
C ARG A 88 16.60 6.87 -21.89
N PHE A 89 17.14 6.84 -20.68
CA PHE A 89 18.42 7.48 -20.38
C PHE A 89 19.56 6.91 -21.25
N VAL A 90 19.64 5.58 -21.37
CA VAL A 90 20.65 4.93 -22.22
C VAL A 90 20.50 5.36 -23.69
N ASP A 91 19.27 5.36 -24.21
CA ASP A 91 19.03 5.61 -25.64
C ASP A 91 19.26 7.06 -26.06
N TYR A 92 19.02 8.04 -25.19
CA TYR A 92 19.10 9.46 -25.55
C TYR A 92 20.32 10.20 -25.00
N GLU A 93 20.89 9.75 -23.88
CA GLU A 93 21.99 10.46 -23.20
C GLU A 93 23.34 9.75 -23.30
N LEU A 94 23.34 8.42 -23.52
CA LEU A 94 24.59 7.63 -23.56
C LEU A 94 24.96 7.07 -24.95
N ASN A 95 24.01 7.01 -25.88
CA ASN A 95 24.22 6.63 -27.28
C ASN A 95 24.28 7.85 -28.20
#